data_AF-A0A8H7EWL5-F1
#
_entry.id   AF-A0A8H7EWL5-F1
#
_cell.length_a   1.000
_cell.length_b   1.000
_cell.length_c   1.000
_cell.angle_alpha   90.00
_cell.angle_beta   90.00
_cell.angle_gamma   90.00
#
_symmetry.space_group_name_H-M   'P 1'
#
loop_
_entity.id
_entity.type
_entity.pdbx_description
1 polymer ?
#
loop_
_entity_poly.entity_id
_entity_poly.type
_entity_poly.pdbx_seq_one_letter_code
_entity_poly.pdbx_strand_id
1 'polypeptide(L)'
;MDSAEFHAAVYEAVRSIPNARVTTYGHIAKLIGMPRHSRHVGQALKFLQPNTNPPVPWYRVISSSGAISSRGPGTDGAQRQHDALVAEGIEVIQSRDGEFKVNLREYGWFPAIPAPTEDQRTESSAEET
;
A
#
# COMPACT_ATOMS: atom_id res chain seq x y z
N MET A 1 -1.49 17.56 8.41
CA MET A 1 -0.89 17.07 7.16
C MET A 1 -1.81 17.44 6.02
N ASP A 2 -1.34 18.21 5.06
CA ASP A 2 -2.10 18.48 3.84
C ASP A 2 -2.06 17.29 2.85
N SER A 3 -2.81 17.37 1.75
CA SER A 3 -2.90 16.28 0.76
C SER A 3 -1.57 15.99 0.07
N ALA A 4 -0.73 17.01 -0.16
CA ALA A 4 0.55 16.86 -0.83
C ALA A 4 1.56 16.17 0.10
N GLU A 5 1.62 16.58 1.36
CA GLU A 5 2.41 15.95 2.41
C GLU A 5 2.00 14.47 2.59
N PHE A 6 0.69 14.19 2.59
CA PHE A 6 0.17 12.84 2.70
C PHE A 6 0.63 11.94 1.55
N HIS A 7 0.51 12.42 0.30
CA HIS A 7 0.98 11.68 -0.86
C HIS A 7 2.49 11.43 -0.80
N ALA A 8 3.28 12.44 -0.42
CA ALA A 8 4.73 12.30 -0.28
C ALA A 8 5.09 11.23 0.77
N ALA A 9 4.45 11.26 1.94
CA ALA A 9 4.67 10.26 2.99
C ALA A 9 4.28 8.84 2.56
N VAL A 10 3.17 8.69 1.82
CA VAL A 10 2.79 7.40 1.22
C VAL A 10 3.86 6.92 0.24
N TYR A 11 4.36 7.78 -0.65
CA TYR A 11 5.36 7.38 -1.64
C TYR A 11 6.69 6.98 -1.00
N GLU A 12 7.15 7.73 0.01
CA GLU A 12 8.33 7.36 0.81
C GLU A 12 8.16 6.00 1.50
N ALA A 13 7.02 5.78 2.17
CA ALA A 13 6.75 4.50 2.80
C ALA A 13 6.73 3.35 1.79
N VAL A 14 6.17 3.55 0.59
CA VAL A 14 6.15 2.52 -0.46
C VAL A 14 7.53 2.27 -1.06
N ARG A 15 8.39 3.28 -1.18
CA ARG A 15 9.80 3.12 -1.61
C ARG A 15 10.63 2.30 -0.62
N SER A 16 10.28 2.34 0.66
CA SER A 16 10.99 1.57 1.69
C SER A 16 10.70 0.07 1.68
N ILE A 17 9.68 -0.38 0.92
CA ILE A 17 9.37 -1.80 0.78
C ILE A 17 10.53 -2.50 0.04
N PRO A 18 11.18 -3.53 0.60
CA PRO A 18 12.26 -4.25 -0.06
C PRO A 18 11.81 -4.94 -1.36
N ASN A 19 12.78 -5.28 -2.22
CA ASN A 19 12.52 -6.13 -3.38
C ASN A 19 11.97 -7.50 -2.94
N ALA A 20 11.13 -8.11 -3.77
CA ALA A 20 10.49 -9.40 -3.50
C ALA A 20 9.65 -9.42 -2.20
N ARG A 21 9.15 -8.26 -1.78
CA ARG A 21 8.28 -8.11 -0.61
C ARG A 21 7.04 -7.29 -0.94
N VAL A 22 5.97 -7.58 -0.22
CA VAL A 22 4.69 -6.86 -0.32
C VAL A 22 4.23 -6.37 1.03
N THR A 23 3.42 -5.32 1.02
CA THR A 23 2.75 -4.85 2.22
C THR A 23 1.29 -4.51 1.92
N THR A 24 0.56 -4.05 2.92
CA THR A 24 -0.86 -3.75 2.78
C THR A 24 -1.13 -2.26 2.85
N TYR A 25 -2.20 -1.79 2.20
CA TYR A 25 -2.66 -0.40 2.31
C TYR A 25 -2.83 0.06 3.77
N GLY A 26 -3.36 -0.82 4.61
CA GLY A 26 -3.52 -0.56 6.04
C GLY A 26 -2.20 -0.46 6.78
N HIS A 27 -1.18 -1.22 6.38
CA HIS A 27 0.13 -1.12 7.00
C HIS A 27 0.88 0.15 6.59
N ILE A 28 0.82 0.57 5.32
CA ILE A 28 1.34 1.87 4.89
C ILE A 28 0.68 3.01 5.67
N ALA A 29 -0.66 2.98 5.81
CA ALA A 29 -1.40 3.93 6.62
C ALA A 29 -0.89 4.00 8.08
N LYS A 30 -0.56 2.86 8.69
CA LYS A 30 0.04 2.83 10.04
C LYS A 30 1.46 3.41 10.06
N LEU A 31 2.29 3.11 9.06
CA LEU A 31 3.67 3.58 8.98
C LEU A 31 3.78 5.10 8.89
N ILE A 32 2.83 5.74 8.21
CA ILE A 32 2.78 7.20 8.09
C ILE A 32 2.02 7.88 9.25
N GLY A 33 1.66 7.13 10.31
CA GLY A 33 0.94 7.67 11.47
C GLY A 33 -0.57 7.91 11.24
N MET A 34 -1.15 7.39 10.16
CA MET A 34 -2.55 7.59 9.78
C MET A 34 -3.32 6.27 9.67
N PRO A 35 -3.51 5.51 10.77
CA PRO A 35 -4.02 4.12 10.73
C PRO A 35 -5.41 3.95 10.10
N ARG A 36 -6.25 5.00 10.11
CA ARG A 36 -7.61 4.99 9.54
C ARG A 36 -7.66 5.36 8.05
N HIS A 37 -6.51 5.63 7.41
CA HIS A 37 -6.44 6.20 6.06
C HIS A 37 -6.07 5.19 4.95
N SER A 38 -6.28 3.88 5.16
CA SER A 38 -5.94 2.84 4.17
C SER A 38 -6.55 3.07 2.78
N ARG A 39 -7.80 3.55 2.71
CA ARG A 39 -8.45 3.91 1.44
C ARG A 39 -7.79 5.11 0.76
N HIS A 40 -7.31 6.08 1.53
CA HIS A 40 -6.59 7.26 1.01
C HIS A 40 -5.22 6.88 0.45
N VAL A 41 -4.52 5.91 1.06
CA VAL A 41 -3.30 5.32 0.49
C VAL A 41 -3.58 4.75 -0.91
N GLY A 42 -4.68 3.99 -1.06
CA GLY A 42 -5.09 3.47 -2.37
C GLY A 42 -5.38 4.56 -3.40
N GLN A 43 -5.99 5.67 -2.98
CA GLN A 43 -6.22 6.82 -3.84
C GLN A 43 -4.90 7.50 -4.25
N ALA A 44 -3.99 7.73 -3.31
CA ALA A 44 -2.67 8.30 -3.59
C ALA A 44 -1.92 7.49 -4.66
N LEU A 45 -1.89 6.15 -4.52
CA LEU A 45 -1.25 5.26 -5.48
C LEU A 45 -1.99 5.17 -6.83
N LYS A 46 -3.28 5.50 -6.87
CA LYS A 46 -4.05 5.59 -8.12
C LYS A 46 -3.71 6.85 -8.92
N PHE A 47 -3.41 7.96 -8.24
CA PHE A 47 -3.04 9.24 -8.86
C PHE A 47 -1.53 9.40 -9.11
N LEU A 48 -0.74 8.37 -8.80
CA LEU A 48 0.70 8.35 -9.04
C LEU A 48 0.99 8.59 -10.53
N GLN A 49 1.80 9.59 -10.82
CA GLN A 49 2.23 9.91 -12.18
C GLN A 49 3.31 8.91 -12.63
N PRO A 50 3.27 8.41 -13.88
CA PRO A 50 4.23 7.41 -14.37
C PRO A 50 5.67 7.92 -14.44
N ASN A 51 5.88 9.25 -14.48
CA ASN A 51 7.19 9.90 -14.51
C ASN A 51 7.70 10.34 -13.11
N THR A 52 7.10 9.85 -12.04
CA THR A 52 7.54 10.16 -10.66
C THR A 52 8.97 9.63 -10.45
N ASN A 53 9.88 10.50 -10.02
CA ASN A 53 11.28 10.18 -9.74
C ASN A 53 11.63 10.51 -8.27
N PRO A 54 12.20 9.59 -7.48
CA PRO A 54 12.46 8.18 -7.81
C PRO A 54 11.16 7.38 -8.00
N PRO A 55 11.18 6.30 -8.81
CA PRO A 55 10.02 5.48 -9.11
C PRO A 55 9.43 4.90 -7.82
N VAL A 56 8.11 4.81 -7.76
CA VAL A 56 7.38 4.28 -6.61
C VAL A 56 6.88 2.88 -6.97
N PRO A 57 7.30 1.81 -6.27
CA PRO A 57 6.92 0.42 -6.57
C PRO A 57 5.51 0.12 -6.07
N TRP A 58 4.51 0.82 -6.62
CA TRP A 58 3.11 0.76 -6.19
C TRP A 58 2.53 -0.66 -6.23
N TYR A 59 3.04 -1.53 -7.10
CA TYR A 59 2.58 -2.92 -7.25
C TYR A 59 2.89 -3.78 -6.02
N ARG A 60 3.80 -3.36 -5.13
CA ARG A 60 4.09 -4.04 -3.86
C ARG A 60 3.04 -3.80 -2.77
N VAL A 61 2.03 -2.95 -3.02
CA VAL A 61 0.95 -2.67 -2.06
C VAL A 61 -0.34 -3.40 -2.47
N ILE A 62 -0.82 -4.30 -1.60
CA ILE A 62 -1.99 -5.15 -1.84
C ILE A 62 -3.04 -5.05 -0.73
N SER A 63 -4.17 -5.75 -0.88
CA SER A 63 -5.21 -5.78 0.16
C SER A 63 -4.72 -6.53 1.41
N SER A 64 -5.39 -6.30 2.54
CA SER A 64 -5.13 -7.05 3.78
C SER A 64 -5.47 -8.54 3.70
N SER A 65 -6.26 -8.96 2.70
CA SER A 65 -6.52 -10.38 2.43
C SER A 65 -5.42 -11.05 1.60
N GLY A 66 -4.39 -10.29 1.18
CA GLY A 66 -3.36 -10.75 0.25
C GLY A 66 -3.81 -10.74 -1.21
N ALA A 67 -4.99 -10.20 -1.51
CA ALA A 67 -5.49 -10.11 -2.88
C ALA A 67 -4.97 -8.87 -3.61
N ILE A 68 -4.67 -9.03 -4.90
CA ILE A 68 -4.42 -7.92 -5.82
C ILE A 68 -5.76 -7.26 -6.11
N SER A 69 -5.90 -6.00 -5.70
CA SER A 69 -7.16 -5.28 -5.85
C SER A 69 -7.46 -4.98 -7.31
N SER A 70 -8.70 -5.24 -7.75
CA SER A 70 -9.17 -4.80 -9.06
C SER A 70 -9.11 -3.27 -9.17
N ARG A 71 -8.60 -2.76 -10.29
CA ARG A 71 -8.46 -1.31 -10.54
C ARG A 71 -9.62 -0.71 -11.34
N GLY A 72 -10.72 -1.47 -11.47
CA GLY A 72 -11.93 -1.08 -12.16
C GLY A 72 -12.23 -1.97 -13.38
N PRO A 73 -13.49 -2.04 -13.82
CA PRO A 73 -13.89 -2.86 -14.96
C PRO A 73 -13.17 -2.43 -16.24
N GLY A 74 -12.68 -3.40 -17.02
CA GLY A 74 -11.97 -3.16 -18.28
C GLY A 74 -10.53 -2.62 -18.14
N THR A 75 -9.97 -2.60 -16.92
CA THR A 75 -8.58 -2.17 -16.70
C THR A 75 -7.64 -3.38 -16.64
N ASP A 76 -6.44 -3.20 -17.18
CA ASP A 76 -5.33 -4.17 -17.11
C ASP A 76 -4.55 -4.09 -15.78
N GLY A 77 -5.03 -3.30 -14.83
CA GLY A 77 -4.26 -2.88 -13.66
C GLY A 77 -3.92 -4.02 -12.70
N ALA A 78 -4.81 -5.01 -12.56
CA ALA A 78 -4.55 -6.20 -11.76
C ALA A 78 -3.50 -7.11 -12.44
N GLN A 79 -3.57 -7.25 -13.77
CA GLN A 79 -2.60 -8.02 -14.54
C GLN A 79 -1.20 -7.38 -14.50
N ARG A 80 -1.11 -6.07 -14.72
CA ARG A 80 0.18 -5.35 -14.60
C ARG A 80 0.79 -5.47 -13.20
N GLN A 81 -0.05 -5.44 -12.16
CA GLN A 81 0.42 -5.65 -10.79
C GLN A 81 0.92 -7.08 -10.59
N HIS A 82 0.20 -8.08 -11.10
CA HIS A 82 0.63 -9.48 -11.11
C HIS A 82 2.00 -9.63 -11.81
N ASP A 83 2.13 -9.15 -13.04
CA ASP A 83 3.33 -9.33 -13.85
C ASP A 83 4.56 -8.68 -13.21
N ALA A 84 4.39 -7.50 -12.60
CA ALA A 84 5.45 -6.82 -11.86
C ALA A 84 5.90 -7.59 -10.60
N LEU A 85 4.95 -8.20 -9.87
CA LEU A 85 5.27 -9.02 -8.70
C LEU A 85 6.00 -10.31 -9.10
N VAL A 86 5.54 -10.97 -10.15
CA VAL A 86 6.19 -12.18 -10.69
C VAL A 86 7.60 -11.87 -11.20
N ALA A 87 7.80 -10.71 -11.84
CA ALA A 87 9.12 -10.27 -12.29
C ALA A 87 10.12 -10.05 -11.12
N GLU A 88 9.63 -9.79 -9.91
CA GLU A 88 10.45 -9.74 -8.69
C GLU A 88 10.66 -11.10 -8.01
N GLY A 89 10.09 -12.18 -8.56
CA GLY A 89 10.14 -13.51 -7.97
C GLY A 89 9.12 -13.75 -6.85
N ILE A 90 8.05 -12.95 -6.80
CA ILE A 90 6.94 -13.17 -5.86
C ILE A 90 5.94 -14.13 -6.50
N GLU A 91 5.64 -15.22 -5.80
CA GLU A 91 4.63 -16.17 -6.25
C GLU A 91 3.22 -15.58 -6.07
N VAL A 92 2.45 -15.57 -7.17
CA VAL A 92 1.08 -15.07 -7.21
C VAL A 92 0.15 -16.20 -7.66
N ILE A 93 -0.81 -16.55 -6.81
CA ILE A 93 -1.78 -17.61 -7.08
C ILE A 93 -3.05 -17.00 -7.66
N GLN A 94 -3.52 -17.50 -8.80
CA GLN A 94 -4.82 -17.13 -9.35
C GLN A 94 -5.92 -18.08 -8.83
N SER A 95 -6.99 -17.54 -8.26
CA SER A 95 -8.16 -18.32 -7.85
C SER A 95 -9.01 -18.71 -9.07
N ARG A 96 -9.93 -19.66 -8.87
CA ARG A 96 -10.92 -20.06 -9.90
C ARG A 96 -11.80 -18.89 -10.35
N ASP A 97 -12.01 -17.92 -9.48
CA ASP A 97 -12.80 -16.71 -9.75
C ASP A 97 -11.97 -15.63 -10.47
N GLY A 98 -10.70 -15.91 -10.79
CA GLY A 98 -9.79 -15.00 -11.48
C GLY A 98 -9.10 -13.98 -10.57
N GLU A 99 -9.23 -14.11 -9.24
CA GLU A 99 -8.59 -13.22 -8.27
C GLU A 99 -7.13 -13.65 -8.01
N PHE A 100 -6.18 -12.71 -8.14
CA PHE A 100 -4.78 -12.96 -7.82
C PHE A 100 -4.49 -12.75 -6.33
N LYS A 101 -3.73 -13.67 -5.71
CA LYS A 101 -3.37 -13.64 -4.29
C LYS A 101 -1.89 -13.87 -4.07
N VAL A 102 -1.34 -13.16 -3.09
CA VAL A 102 0.03 -13.30 -2.60
C VAL A 102 0.00 -13.81 -1.17
N ASN A 103 0.90 -14.73 -0.85
CA ASN A 103 1.06 -15.23 0.51
C ASN A 103 1.73 -14.17 1.39
N LEU A 104 0.93 -13.45 2.19
CA LEU A 104 1.41 -12.42 3.12
C LEU A 104 2.32 -12.97 4.23
N ARG A 105 2.27 -14.27 4.55
CA ARG A 105 3.18 -14.85 5.56
C ARG A 105 4.60 -14.98 5.03
N GLU A 106 4.73 -15.21 3.73
CA GLU A 106 6.01 -15.46 3.08
C GLU A 106 6.64 -14.17 2.56
N TYR A 107 5.86 -13.40 1.82
CA TYR A 107 6.31 -12.17 1.15
C TYR A 107 6.00 -10.89 1.93
N GLY A 108 5.26 -10.99 3.05
CA GLY A 108 4.88 -9.84 3.85
C GLY A 108 6.08 -9.06 4.38
N TRP A 109 6.02 -7.75 4.27
CA TRP A 109 6.90 -6.79 4.91
C TRP A 109 6.07 -5.90 5.84
N PHE A 110 6.24 -6.16 7.13
CA PHE A 110 5.50 -5.54 8.22
C PHE A 110 6.46 -5.10 9.34
N PRO A 111 7.32 -4.09 9.09
CA PRO A 111 8.17 -3.55 10.14
C PRO A 111 7.35 -3.01 11.33
N ALA A 112 8.03 -2.80 12.45
CA ALA A 112 7.42 -2.18 13.62
C ALA A 112 6.91 -0.77 13.26
N ILE A 113 5.68 -0.47 13.68
CA ILE A 113 5.13 0.88 13.54
C ILE A 113 5.88 1.78 14.54
N PRO A 114 6.44 2.92 14.10
CA PRO A 114 7.08 3.84 15.02
C PRO A 114 6.08 4.27 16.10
N ALA A 115 6.54 4.35 17.36
CA ALA A 115 5.71 4.82 18.45
C ALA A 115 5.18 6.23 18.12
N PRO A 116 3.91 6.54 18.44
CA PRO A 116 3.39 7.88 18.22
C PRO A 116 4.26 8.86 19.02
N THR A 117 4.93 9.76 18.30
CA THR A 117 5.62 10.90 18.92
C THR A 117 4.60 11.73 19.69
N GLU A 118 5.00 12.28 20.84
CA GLU A 118 4.13 12.95 21.83
C GLU A 118 3.16 13.97 21.23
N ASP A 119 3.52 14.57 20.09
CA ASP A 119 2.75 15.51 19.27
C ASP A 119 1.41 14.94 18.71
N GLN A 120 1.29 13.62 18.58
CA GLN A 120 0.09 12.95 18.01
C GLN A 120 -0.98 12.61 19.06
N ARG A 121 -0.77 12.90 20.35
CA ARG A 121 -1.79 12.65 21.41
C ARG A 121 -2.84 13.76 21.51
N THR A 122 -2.57 14.96 21.00
CA THR A 122 -3.41 16.14 21.24
C THR A 122 -4.65 16.26 20.37
N GLU A 123 -4.81 15.46 19.31
CA GLU A 123 -5.99 15.52 18.43
C GLU A 123 -7.05 14.42 18.66
N SER A 124 -6.83 13.49 19.59
CA SER A 124 -7.75 12.37 19.84
C SER A 124 -8.89 12.67 20.83
N SER A 125 -9.18 13.94 21.14
CA SER A 125 -10.13 14.32 22.20
C SER A 125 -11.35 15.14 21.77
N ALA A 126 -11.59 15.35 20.47
CA ALA A 126 -12.61 16.32 20.03
C ALA A 126 -13.85 15.77 19.29
N GLU A 127 -14.11 14.46 19.26
CA GLU A 127 -15.32 13.95 18.57
C GLU A 127 -16.09 12.92 19.43
N GLU A 128 -16.60 13.39 20.56
CA GLU A 128 -17.80 12.86 21.22
C GLU A 128 -18.63 14.06 21.71
N THR A 129 -19.63 14.46 20.93
CA THR A 129 -20.81 15.22 21.36
C THR A 129 -21.95 14.93 20.39
#